data_AF-A0AAW7D4K6-F1
#
_entry.id   AF-A0AAW7D4K6-F1
#
_cell.length_a   1.000
_cell.length_b   1.000
_cell.length_c   1.000
_cell.angle_alpha   90.00
_cell.angle_beta   90.00
_cell.angle_gamma   90.00
#
_symmetry.space_group_name_H-M   'P 1'
#
loop_
_entity.id
_entity.type
_entity.pdbx_description
1 polymer ?
#
loop_
_entity_poly.entity_id
_entity_poly.type
_entity_poly.pdbx_seq_one_letter_code
_entity_poly.pdbx_strand_id
1 'polypeptide(L)'
;EGIIVSYKGEVIASGEAKAVRNSLDEIFESKGTALATNLEKNYLRVNALSRWGDKIDPTFYNHLNGEFNTLLIESRRTGYKMEVLVSEGGHSSAAIGKTIRLKGKPIPNPPRPNQPYRTKIYVKYRDGWLEKEAMSSMFPSNWDLERIKQEIAFVYENTVAKGVGQIPKKRKEY
;
A
#
# COMPACT_ATOMS: atom_id res chain seq x y z
N GLU A 1 -17.85 9.50 -12.19
CA GLU A 1 -18.03 9.15 -10.76
C GLU A 1 -17.58 10.33 -9.91
N GLY A 2 -18.34 10.70 -8.89
CA GLY A 2 -18.04 11.85 -8.03
C GLY A 2 -17.08 11.49 -6.91
N ILE A 3 -16.19 12.41 -6.55
CA ILE A 3 -15.29 12.30 -5.40
C ILE A 3 -16.03 12.81 -4.17
N ILE A 4 -15.96 12.08 -3.06
CA ILE A 4 -16.40 12.55 -1.74
C ILE A 4 -15.16 12.68 -0.85
N VAL A 5 -14.99 13.84 -0.24
CA VAL A 5 -13.86 14.18 0.63
C VAL A 5 -14.40 14.39 2.04
N SER A 6 -13.90 13.62 3.00
CA SER A 6 -14.31 13.72 4.40
C SER A 6 -13.12 13.99 5.33
N TYR A 7 -13.33 14.81 6.36
CA TYR A 7 -12.36 15.08 7.43
C TYR A 7 -13.03 14.94 8.80
N LYS A 8 -12.43 14.14 9.70
CA LYS A 8 -12.98 13.83 11.04
C LYS A 8 -14.45 13.34 11.03
N GLY A 9 -14.85 12.64 9.97
CA GLY A 9 -16.22 12.12 9.82
C GLY A 9 -17.21 13.08 9.16
N GLU A 10 -16.80 14.30 8.84
CA GLU A 10 -17.63 15.28 8.13
C GLU A 10 -17.28 15.29 6.64
N VAL A 11 -18.28 15.28 5.76
CA VAL A 11 -18.08 15.49 4.31
C VAL A 11 -17.79 16.97 4.09
N ILE A 12 -16.62 17.28 3.56
CA ILE A 12 -16.14 18.65 3.33
C ILE A 12 -16.13 19.06 1.87
N ALA A 13 -16.17 18.11 0.92
CA ALA A 13 -16.44 18.37 -0.48
C ALA A 13 -17.00 17.11 -1.16
N SER A 14 -17.95 17.28 -2.09
CA SER A 14 -18.40 16.19 -2.95
C SER A 14 -18.76 16.68 -4.35
N GLY A 15 -18.49 15.88 -5.39
CA GLY A 15 -18.84 16.21 -6.77
C GLY A 15 -17.84 15.72 -7.80
N GLU A 16 -17.93 16.22 -9.04
CA GLU A 16 -16.93 15.92 -10.08
C GLU A 16 -15.53 16.37 -9.66
N ALA A 17 -14.49 15.62 -10.06
CA ALA A 17 -13.11 15.86 -9.62
C ALA A 17 -12.61 17.29 -9.84
N LYS A 18 -13.05 17.95 -10.93
CA LYS A 18 -12.72 19.35 -11.23
C LYS A 18 -13.44 20.33 -10.29
N ALA A 19 -14.72 20.07 -9.98
CA ALA A 19 -15.49 20.89 -9.06
C ALA A 19 -14.99 20.77 -7.61
N VAL A 20 -14.62 19.55 -7.21
CA VAL A 20 -13.98 19.29 -5.90
C VAL A 20 -12.63 19.99 -5.83
N ARG A 21 -11.82 19.98 -6.89
CA ARG A 21 -10.53 20.70 -6.89
C ARG A 21 -10.72 22.21 -6.66
N ASN A 22 -11.68 22.83 -7.35
CA ASN A 22 -11.94 24.26 -7.22
C ASN A 22 -12.51 24.62 -5.83
N SER A 23 -13.37 23.79 -5.24
CA SER A 23 -13.89 24.03 -3.89
C SER A 23 -12.85 23.81 -2.79
N LEU A 24 -11.87 22.96 -3.06
CA LEU A 24 -10.74 22.76 -2.16
C LEU A 24 -9.84 24.00 -2.09
N ASP A 25 -9.69 24.77 -3.17
CA ASP A 25 -8.93 26.04 -3.17
C ASP A 25 -9.50 27.06 -2.17
N GLU A 26 -10.82 27.22 -2.09
CA GLU A 26 -11.49 28.05 -1.06
C GLU A 26 -11.34 27.47 0.36
N ILE A 27 -11.36 26.15 0.50
CA ILE A 27 -11.16 25.47 1.79
C ILE A 27 -9.69 25.61 2.25
N PHE A 28 -8.73 25.64 1.33
CA PHE A 28 -7.30 25.78 1.59
C PHE A 28 -6.94 27.16 2.15
N GLU A 29 -7.60 28.21 1.67
CA GLU A 29 -7.43 29.56 2.21
C GLU A 29 -8.03 29.72 3.62
N SER A 30 -9.11 28.99 3.93
CA SER A 30 -9.91 29.21 5.15
C SER A 30 -9.60 28.29 6.34
N LYS A 31 -9.10 27.05 6.13
CA LYS A 31 -9.06 26.01 7.19
C LYS A 31 -7.66 25.54 7.64
N GLY A 32 -6.59 26.19 7.19
CA GLY A 32 -5.23 26.04 7.73
C GLY A 32 -4.37 24.86 7.19
N THR A 33 -3.06 24.94 7.43
CA THR A 33 -2.00 24.10 6.80
C THR A 33 -2.13 22.59 7.02
N ALA A 34 -2.65 22.15 8.17
CA ALA A 34 -2.80 20.73 8.49
C ALA A 34 -3.92 20.03 7.70
N LEU A 35 -5.01 20.75 7.41
CA LEU A 35 -6.08 20.27 6.53
C LEU A 35 -5.60 20.28 5.08
N ALA A 36 -4.93 21.37 4.67
CA ALA A 36 -4.36 21.52 3.33
C ALA A 36 -3.40 20.37 2.96
N THR A 37 -2.45 20.06 3.85
CA THR A 37 -1.47 18.99 3.64
C THR A 37 -2.12 17.59 3.51
N ASN A 38 -3.22 17.33 4.22
CA ASN A 38 -3.90 16.03 4.15
C ASN A 38 -4.74 15.87 2.88
N LEU A 39 -5.41 16.94 2.48
CA LEU A 39 -6.22 17.03 1.27
C LEU A 39 -5.36 16.98 0.01
N GLU A 40 -4.26 17.73 -0.04
CA GLU A 40 -3.29 17.66 -1.14
C GLU A 40 -2.77 16.23 -1.31
N LYS A 41 -2.39 15.57 -0.21
CA LYS A 41 -1.96 14.17 -0.27
C LYS A 41 -3.05 13.23 -0.77
N ASN A 42 -4.33 13.45 -0.47
CA ASN A 42 -5.42 12.64 -1.03
C ASN A 42 -5.62 12.92 -2.52
N TYR A 43 -5.58 14.18 -2.93
CA TYR A 43 -5.70 14.58 -4.33
C TYR A 43 -4.55 14.02 -5.20
N LEU A 44 -3.32 14.06 -4.68
CA LEU A 44 -2.15 13.47 -5.33
C LEU A 44 -2.32 11.97 -5.55
N ARG A 45 -2.95 11.25 -4.62
CA ARG A 45 -3.17 9.81 -4.73
C ARG A 45 -4.27 9.43 -5.70
N VAL A 46 -5.37 10.18 -5.73
CA VAL A 46 -6.41 10.03 -6.76
C VAL A 46 -5.80 10.22 -8.15
N ASN A 47 -5.01 11.27 -8.31
CA ASN A 47 -4.33 11.55 -9.59
C ASN A 47 -3.29 10.50 -9.95
N ALA A 48 -2.53 10.00 -8.96
CA ALA A 48 -1.59 8.92 -9.19
C ALA A 48 -2.33 7.65 -9.67
N LEU A 49 -3.48 7.31 -9.08
CA LEU A 49 -4.30 6.19 -9.54
C LEU A 49 -4.77 6.38 -10.98
N SER A 50 -5.24 7.58 -11.34
CA SER A 50 -5.63 7.87 -12.72
C SER A 50 -4.48 7.74 -13.73
N ARG A 51 -3.23 8.03 -13.33
CA ARG A 51 -2.06 7.92 -14.21
C ARG A 51 -1.47 6.51 -14.30
N TRP A 52 -1.45 5.80 -13.18
CA TRP A 52 -0.65 4.58 -13.02
C TRP A 52 -1.49 3.34 -12.69
N GLY A 53 -2.78 3.47 -12.42
CA GLY A 53 -3.66 2.37 -12.03
C GLY A 53 -3.61 1.21 -13.03
N ASP A 54 -3.71 1.53 -14.32
CA ASP A 54 -3.66 0.56 -15.43
C ASP A 54 -2.28 -0.08 -15.63
N LYS A 55 -1.24 0.43 -14.97
CA LYS A 55 0.12 -0.13 -15.01
C LYS A 55 0.40 -1.11 -13.87
N ILE A 56 -0.47 -1.14 -12.86
CA ILE A 56 -0.35 -2.06 -11.73
C ILE A 56 -1.11 -3.34 -12.08
N ASP A 57 -0.41 -4.47 -12.05
CA ASP A 57 -0.99 -5.78 -12.31
C ASP A 57 -2.19 -6.03 -11.36
N PRO A 58 -3.41 -6.31 -11.89
CA PRO A 58 -4.57 -6.57 -11.05
C PRO A 58 -4.37 -7.72 -10.04
N THR A 59 -3.54 -8.70 -10.37
CA THR A 59 -3.20 -9.82 -9.48
C THR A 59 -2.46 -9.36 -8.22
N PHE A 60 -1.75 -8.22 -8.27
CA PHE A 60 -1.13 -7.61 -7.10
C PHE A 60 -2.15 -7.34 -5.99
N TYR A 61 -3.37 -6.94 -6.35
CA TYR A 61 -4.41 -6.62 -5.37
C TYR A 61 -5.01 -7.88 -4.72
N ASN A 62 -4.94 -9.03 -5.39
CA ASN A 62 -5.38 -10.31 -4.81
C ASN A 62 -4.45 -10.74 -3.67
N HIS A 63 -3.16 -10.42 -3.80
CA HIS A 63 -2.15 -10.72 -2.78
C HIS A 63 -2.26 -9.86 -1.51
N LEU A 64 -3.09 -8.80 -1.51
CA LEU A 64 -3.33 -7.96 -0.32
C LEU A 64 -3.89 -8.76 0.86
N ASN A 65 -4.58 -9.87 0.62
CA ASN A 65 -5.15 -10.70 1.68
C ASN A 65 -4.17 -11.76 2.22
N GLY A 66 -2.88 -11.60 1.96
CA GLY A 66 -1.87 -12.54 2.41
C GLY A 66 -1.92 -13.84 1.60
N GLU A 67 -2.04 -13.73 0.28
CA GLU A 67 -1.62 -14.82 -0.59
C GLU A 67 -0.08 -14.83 -0.61
N PHE A 68 0.51 -16.01 -0.47
CA PHE A 68 1.95 -16.18 -0.42
C PHE A 68 2.36 -17.24 -1.42
N ASN A 69 3.37 -16.93 -2.21
CA ASN A 69 3.98 -17.89 -3.12
C ASN A 69 5.11 -18.62 -2.41
N THR A 70 5.29 -19.91 -2.67
CA THR A 70 6.50 -20.64 -2.30
C THR A 70 7.41 -20.77 -3.51
N LEU A 71 8.71 -20.59 -3.29
CA LEU A 71 9.74 -20.98 -4.25
C LEU A 71 10.48 -22.17 -3.70
N LEU A 72 10.66 -23.20 -4.52
CA LEU A 72 11.60 -24.26 -4.25
C LEU A 72 12.99 -23.79 -4.67
N ILE A 73 13.87 -23.56 -3.71
CA ILE A 73 15.27 -23.22 -3.97
C ILE A 73 16.11 -24.48 -3.78
N GLU A 74 16.84 -24.86 -4.81
CA GLU A 74 17.81 -25.94 -4.75
C GLU A 74 19.21 -25.38 -4.48
N SER A 75 19.85 -25.86 -3.42
CA SER A 75 21.25 -25.56 -3.13
C SER A 75 22.13 -26.12 -4.23
N ARG A 76 22.75 -25.25 -5.02
CA ARG A 76 23.71 -25.64 -6.07
C ARG A 76 24.92 -26.42 -5.56
N ARG A 77 25.21 -26.37 -4.26
CA ARG A 77 26.38 -27.01 -3.64
C ARG A 77 26.08 -28.39 -3.07
N THR A 78 24.84 -28.65 -2.66
CA THR A 78 24.46 -29.88 -1.95
C THR A 78 23.29 -30.63 -2.60
N GLY A 79 22.63 -30.05 -3.61
CA GLY A 79 21.39 -30.59 -4.20
C GLY A 79 20.18 -30.53 -3.26
N TYR A 80 20.34 -29.95 -2.06
CA TYR A 80 19.26 -29.87 -1.08
C TYR A 80 18.19 -28.90 -1.55
N LYS A 81 16.93 -29.35 -1.57
CA LYS A 81 15.76 -28.55 -1.93
C LYS A 81 15.12 -27.97 -0.68
N MET A 82 15.07 -26.65 -0.61
CA MET A 82 14.41 -25.90 0.45
C MET A 82 13.21 -25.17 -0.14
N GLU A 83 12.06 -25.31 0.48
CA GLU A 83 10.91 -24.49 0.15
C GLU A 83 10.97 -23.20 0.96
N VAL A 84 10.93 -22.06 0.26
CA VAL A 84 11.08 -20.74 0.86
C VAL A 84 9.85 -19.92 0.52
N LEU A 85 9.28 -19.26 1.53
CA LEU A 85 8.16 -18.36 1.34
C LEU A 85 8.65 -17.05 0.72
N VAL A 86 8.12 -16.72 -0.45
CA VAL A 86 8.33 -15.43 -1.09
C VAL A 86 7.09 -14.59 -0.87
N SER A 87 7.22 -13.68 0.09
CA SER A 87 6.18 -12.74 0.47
C SER A 87 6.66 -11.34 0.14
N GLU A 88 6.20 -10.80 -0.98
CA GLU A 88 6.28 -9.38 -1.29
C GLU A 88 4.89 -8.75 -1.07
N GLY A 89 4.85 -7.53 -0.54
CA GLY A 89 3.63 -6.72 -0.62
C GLY A 89 3.12 -6.13 0.69
N GLY A 90 2.16 -5.22 0.51
CA GLY A 90 1.32 -4.70 1.58
C GLY A 90 0.11 -5.61 1.80
N HIS A 91 -0.45 -5.60 3.01
CA HIS A 91 -1.58 -6.45 3.37
C HIS A 91 -2.74 -5.65 3.93
N SER A 92 -3.97 -6.10 3.65
CA SER A 92 -5.17 -5.59 4.29
C SER A 92 -5.22 -6.01 5.76
N SER A 93 -5.72 -5.13 6.63
CA SER A 93 -6.04 -5.49 8.02
C SER A 93 -7.03 -6.66 8.12
N ALA A 94 -7.85 -6.90 7.09
CA ALA A 94 -8.80 -8.02 7.03
C ALA A 94 -8.14 -9.42 6.97
N ALA A 95 -6.85 -9.49 6.61
CA ALA A 95 -6.09 -10.74 6.57
C ALA A 95 -5.65 -11.22 7.97
N ILE A 96 -5.71 -10.34 8.97
CA ILE A 96 -5.27 -10.62 10.33
C ILE A 96 -6.17 -11.66 10.98
N GLY A 97 -5.57 -12.65 11.63
CA GLY A 97 -6.24 -13.79 12.25
C GLY A 97 -6.61 -14.91 11.27
N LYS A 98 -6.63 -14.64 9.96
CA LYS A 98 -6.95 -15.62 8.91
C LYS A 98 -5.68 -16.19 8.27
N THR A 99 -4.93 -15.32 7.60
CA THR A 99 -3.72 -15.65 6.85
C THR A 99 -2.48 -14.94 7.41
N ILE A 100 -2.68 -13.93 8.28
CA ILE A 100 -1.60 -13.14 8.89
C ILE A 100 -1.78 -13.06 10.41
N ARG A 101 -0.68 -13.11 11.16
CA ARG A 101 -0.62 -12.71 12.58
C ARG A 101 0.44 -11.64 12.75
N LEU A 102 0.22 -10.70 13.67
CA LEU A 102 1.20 -9.67 13.95
C LEU A 102 2.29 -10.22 14.88
N LYS A 103 3.55 -9.93 14.56
CA LYS A 103 4.69 -10.20 15.44
C LYS A 103 5.11 -8.87 16.06
N GLY A 104 4.57 -8.56 17.24
CA GLY A 104 4.93 -7.36 18.00
C GLY A 104 3.73 -6.45 18.26
N LYS A 105 3.94 -5.13 18.09
CA LYS A 105 2.97 -4.12 18.53
C LYS A 105 1.62 -4.26 17.80
N PRO A 106 0.50 -4.05 18.52
CA PRO A 106 -0.83 -4.05 17.94
C PRO A 106 -0.98 -2.91 16.92
N ILE A 107 -1.95 -3.06 16.01
CA ILE A 107 -2.30 -2.00 15.06
C ILE A 107 -2.68 -0.74 15.85
N PRO A 108 -2.21 0.46 15.46
CA PRO A 108 -2.65 1.70 16.06
C PRO A 108 -4.18 1.80 16.07
N ASN A 109 -4.75 2.09 17.25
CA ASN A 109 -6.16 2.40 17.43
C ASN A 109 -6.29 3.75 18.17
N PRO A 110 -6.79 4.82 17.52
CA PRO A 110 -7.28 4.86 16.15
C PRO A 110 -6.15 4.68 15.11
N PRO A 111 -6.47 4.24 13.87
CA PRO A 111 -5.49 4.14 12.80
C PRO A 111 -4.84 5.49 12.49
N ARG A 112 -3.56 5.46 12.07
CA ARG A 112 -2.86 6.68 11.66
C ARG A 112 -3.49 7.25 10.38
N PRO A 113 -3.82 8.56 10.33
CA PRO A 113 -4.35 9.17 9.13
C PRO A 113 -3.38 9.00 7.95
N ASN A 114 -3.90 8.56 6.81
CA ASN A 114 -3.18 8.56 5.53
C ASN A 114 -1.85 7.80 5.51
N GLN A 115 -1.65 6.81 6.39
CA GLN A 115 -0.40 6.06 6.45
C GLN A 115 -0.62 4.56 6.76
N PRO A 116 -0.06 3.64 5.95
CA PRO A 116 0.05 2.24 6.31
C PRO A 116 0.93 2.04 7.55
N TYR A 117 0.57 1.07 8.38
CA TYR A 117 1.36 0.68 9.55
C TYR A 117 2.42 -0.36 9.17
N ARG A 118 3.67 -0.21 9.62
CA ARG A 118 4.75 -1.18 9.34
C ARG A 118 4.98 -2.08 10.55
N THR A 119 4.99 -3.40 10.34
CA THR A 119 5.18 -4.38 11.41
C THR A 119 5.77 -5.70 10.91
N LYS A 120 6.34 -6.50 11.81
CA LYS A 120 6.68 -7.89 11.53
C LYS A 120 5.42 -8.74 11.60
N ILE A 121 5.37 -9.79 10.80
CA ILE A 121 4.20 -10.68 10.73
C ILE A 121 4.62 -12.14 10.72
N TYR A 122 3.69 -12.99 11.13
CA TYR A 122 3.66 -14.39 10.76
C TYR A 122 2.63 -14.58 9.66
N VAL A 123 2.93 -15.50 8.75
CA VAL A 123 2.07 -15.86 7.63
C VAL A 123 1.60 -17.30 7.84
N LYS A 124 0.32 -17.57 7.55
CA LYS A 124 -0.22 -18.93 7.65
C LYS A 124 0.38 -19.77 6.54
N TYR A 125 0.96 -20.90 6.91
CA TYR A 125 1.61 -21.81 5.97
C TYR A 125 1.34 -23.26 6.37
N ARG A 126 0.62 -24.00 5.51
CA ARG A 126 0.08 -25.34 5.83
C ARG A 126 -0.65 -25.30 7.18
N ASP A 127 -0.24 -26.15 8.12
CA ASP A 127 -0.81 -26.24 9.47
C ASP A 127 -0.11 -25.32 10.49
N GLY A 128 0.85 -24.51 10.03
CA GLY A 128 1.71 -23.69 10.87
C GLY A 128 1.68 -22.19 10.56
N TRP A 129 2.51 -21.46 11.31
CA TRP A 129 2.76 -20.03 11.15
C TRP A 129 4.25 -19.83 10.92
N LEU A 130 4.60 -19.23 9.79
CA LEU A 130 5.99 -18.92 9.46
C LEU A 130 6.26 -17.44 9.69
N GLU A 131 7.37 -17.12 10.35
CA GLU A 131 7.80 -15.73 10.52
C GLU A 131 8.33 -15.16 9.21
N LYS A 132 7.85 -13.98 8.85
CA LYS A 132 8.45 -13.20 7.77
C LYS A 132 9.55 -12.30 8.33
N GLU A 133 10.78 -12.50 7.87
CA GLU A 133 11.94 -11.70 8.32
C GLU A 133 11.79 -10.21 8.00
N ALA A 134 11.32 -9.92 6.77
CA ALA A 134 11.14 -8.55 6.29
C ALA A 134 9.87 -7.90 6.86
N MET A 135 9.97 -6.61 7.22
CA MET A 135 8.80 -5.80 7.63
C MET A 135 7.73 -5.79 6.54
N SER A 136 6.46 -5.92 6.94
CA SER A 136 5.30 -5.77 6.06
C SER A 136 4.59 -4.45 6.31
N SER A 137 3.98 -3.92 5.25
CA SER A 137 3.07 -2.79 5.32
C SER A 137 1.64 -3.31 5.51
N MET A 138 0.93 -2.78 6.50
CA MET A 138 -0.46 -3.11 6.79
C MET A 138 -1.34 -1.91 6.48
N PHE A 139 -2.27 -2.07 5.55
CA PHE A 139 -3.27 -1.06 5.25
C PHE A 139 -4.30 -0.98 6.38
N PRO A 140 -4.64 0.24 6.86
CA PRO A 140 -5.61 0.45 7.92
C PRO A 140 -6.97 -0.20 7.64
N SER A 141 -7.67 -0.61 8.69
CA SER A 141 -9.02 -1.22 8.58
C SER A 141 -10.08 -0.25 8.07
N ASN A 142 -9.86 1.06 8.19
CA ASN A 142 -10.74 2.10 7.65
C ASN A 142 -10.42 2.48 6.19
N TRP A 143 -9.56 1.73 5.51
CA TRP A 143 -9.29 1.93 4.07
C TRP A 143 -10.02 0.87 3.26
N ASP A 144 -10.78 1.31 2.28
CA ASP A 144 -11.34 0.44 1.27
C ASP A 144 -10.30 0.10 0.18
N LEU A 145 -10.70 -0.77 -0.74
CA LEU A 145 -9.83 -1.18 -1.84
C LEU A 145 -9.43 0.00 -2.72
N GLU A 146 -10.32 0.96 -2.95
CA GLU A 146 -10.02 2.14 -3.76
C GLU A 146 -8.90 2.97 -3.12
N ARG A 147 -9.01 3.27 -1.83
CA ARG A 147 -7.98 4.01 -1.10
C ARG A 147 -6.63 3.29 -1.07
N ILE A 148 -6.65 1.95 -0.99
CA ILE A 148 -5.45 1.13 -1.09
C ILE A 148 -4.82 1.25 -2.48
N LYS A 149 -5.62 1.14 -3.56
CA LYS A 149 -5.16 1.34 -4.94
C LYS A 149 -4.53 2.71 -5.14
N GLN A 150 -5.18 3.75 -4.62
CA GLN A 150 -4.68 5.13 -4.64
C GLN A 150 -3.32 5.26 -3.94
N GLU A 151 -3.13 4.61 -2.78
CA GLU A 151 -1.83 4.61 -2.09
C GLU A 151 -0.75 3.90 -2.91
N ILE A 152 -1.06 2.73 -3.46
CA ILE A 152 -0.10 1.92 -4.22
C ILE A 152 0.35 2.69 -5.47
N ALA A 153 -0.59 3.30 -6.20
CA ALA A 153 -0.27 4.14 -7.36
C ALA A 153 0.59 5.34 -7.00
N PHE A 154 0.32 5.97 -5.85
CA PHE A 154 1.14 7.08 -5.37
C PHE A 154 2.56 6.65 -4.98
N VAL A 155 2.72 5.48 -4.35
CA VAL A 155 4.04 4.91 -4.06
C VAL A 155 4.78 4.58 -5.37
N TYR A 156 4.10 3.95 -6.33
CA TYR A 156 4.67 3.63 -7.64
C TYR A 156 5.20 4.88 -8.36
N GLU A 157 4.39 5.94 -8.41
CA GLU A 157 4.77 7.23 -8.99
C GLU A 157 6.03 7.82 -8.35
N ASN A 158 6.18 7.67 -7.05
CA ASN A 158 7.29 8.26 -6.30
C ASN A 158 8.50 7.33 -6.15
N THR A 159 8.43 6.11 -6.66
CA THR A 159 9.51 5.13 -6.57
C THR A 159 9.86 4.57 -7.95
N VAL A 160 9.08 3.60 -8.42
CA VAL A 160 9.32 2.85 -9.66
C VAL A 160 9.35 3.77 -10.87
N ALA A 161 8.36 4.65 -11.02
CA ALA A 161 8.28 5.57 -12.16
C ALA A 161 9.47 6.56 -12.20
N LYS A 162 10.05 6.88 -11.04
CA LYS A 162 11.22 7.76 -10.91
C LYS A 162 12.55 7.01 -10.94
N GLY A 163 12.55 5.69 -11.08
CA GLY A 163 13.76 4.86 -11.06
C GLY A 163 14.45 4.82 -9.70
N VAL A 164 13.78 5.21 -8.62
CA VAL A 164 14.34 5.26 -7.26
C VAL A 164 14.62 3.82 -6.81
N GLY A 165 15.86 3.56 -6.38
CA GLY A 165 16.27 2.23 -5.90
C GLY A 165 16.57 1.21 -7.00
N GLN A 166 16.54 1.59 -8.28
CA GLN A 166 17.04 0.73 -9.35
C GLN A 166 18.57 0.65 -9.27
N ILE A 167 19.10 -0.57 -9.24
CA ILE A 167 20.55 -0.80 -9.35
C ILE A 167 20.97 -0.30 -10.74
N PRO A 168 22.00 0.57 -10.86
CA PRO A 168 22.46 1.04 -12.16
C PRO A 168 22.76 -0.15 -13.06
N LYS A 169 22.15 -0.19 -14.25
CA LYS A 169 22.51 -1.20 -15.25
C LYS A 169 24.00 -1.00 -15.55
N LYS A 170 24.85 -1.99 -15.22
CA LYS A 170 26.25 -2.01 -15.67
C LYS A 170 26.22 -1.79 -17.19
N ARG A 171 26.80 -0.67 -17.65
CA ARG A 171 27.04 -0.47 -19.07
C ARG A 171 27.88 -1.66 -19.54
N LYS A 172 27.37 -2.41 -20.51
CA LYS A 172 28.22 -3.29 -21.31
C LYS A 172 29.08 -2.36 -22.15
N GLU A 173 30.31 -2.16 -21.74
CA GLU A 173 31.36 -1.65 -22.62
C GLU A 173 31.56 -2.73 -23.70
N TYR A 174 31.32 -2.36 -24.95
CA TYR A 174 31.63 -3.16 -26.13
C TYR A 174 33.02 -2.78 -26.62
#